data_AF-A0A2N8S618-F1
#
_entry.id   AF-A0A2N8S618-F1
#
_cell.length_a   1.000
_cell.length_b   1.000
_cell.length_c   1.000
_cell.angle_alpha   90.00
_cell.angle_beta   90.00
_cell.angle_gamma   90.00
#
_symmetry.space_group_name_H-M   'P 1'
#
loop_
_entity.id
_entity.type
_entity.pdbx_description
1 polymer ?
#
loop_
_entity_poly.entity_id
_entity_poly.type
_entity_poly.pdbx_seq_one_letter_code
_entity_poly.pdbx_strand_id
1 'polypeptide(L)'
;MPRFFPDPNGARRISADAKAHSLARPAKHRQGGMTLVELVISIVIIGIAVAALYSAMASITGRSADPMLRQQALSIAEAYLEEISLQSFPTSTNCAASANGSGRAGFDDVCDYNGLTYPGAQPLAPRSAFSISPIAGLEGYRVQVQVAPVTLNSLSAANALRILVTVTDPAGQDLSLAGYRARY
;
A
#
# COMPACT_ATOMS: atom_id res chain seq x y z
N MET A 1 51.99 -26.94 56.24
CA MET A 1 53.33 -26.39 56.54
C MET A 1 54.24 -26.73 55.36
N PRO A 2 54.89 -25.72 54.75
CA PRO A 2 56.18 -25.26 55.26
C PRO A 2 56.20 -23.77 55.63
N ARG A 3 57.06 -23.45 56.59
CA ARG A 3 57.41 -22.12 57.09
C ARG A 3 58.53 -21.54 56.23
N PHE A 4 58.51 -20.25 55.94
CA PHE A 4 59.71 -19.49 55.58
C PHE A 4 59.73 -18.18 56.37
N PHE A 5 60.90 -17.88 56.92
CA PHE A 5 61.18 -16.87 57.94
C PHE A 5 61.24 -15.44 57.37
N PRO A 6 60.97 -14.40 58.19
CA PRO A 6 61.14 -13.01 57.81
C PRO A 6 62.61 -12.58 57.95
N ASP A 7 63.08 -11.76 57.02
CA ASP A 7 64.38 -11.08 57.11
C ASP A 7 64.22 -9.78 57.94
N PRO A 8 65.04 -9.55 58.99
CA PRO A 8 64.96 -8.37 59.84
C PRO A 8 65.85 -7.24 59.31
N ASN A 9 65.35 -6.00 59.37
CA ASN A 9 66.11 -4.76 59.19
C ASN A 9 66.63 -4.44 57.77
N GLY A 10 65.74 -3.86 56.96
CA GLY A 10 66.11 -3.09 55.77
C GLY A 10 65.45 -1.72 55.75
N ALA A 11 65.57 -0.94 56.82
CA ALA A 11 65.09 0.44 56.85
C ALA A 11 65.82 1.28 55.79
N ARG A 12 65.16 1.56 54.65
CA ARG A 12 65.58 2.60 53.71
C ARG A 12 64.49 3.64 53.53
N ARG A 13 64.65 4.68 54.35
CA ARG A 13 64.43 6.11 54.10
C ARG A 13 63.56 6.46 52.88
N ILE A 14 62.37 6.92 53.23
CA ILE A 14 61.46 7.79 52.49
C ILE A 14 62.26 8.89 51.76
N SER A 15 62.21 8.90 50.43
CA SER A 15 62.41 10.11 49.63
C SER A 15 61.09 10.37 48.91
N ALA A 16 60.42 11.43 49.33
CA ALA A 16 59.23 11.93 48.69
C ALA A 16 59.59 12.43 47.28
N ASP A 17 58.99 11.82 46.26
CA ASP A 17 58.95 12.40 44.92
C ASP A 17 57.48 12.46 44.50
N ALA A 18 56.82 13.53 44.94
CA ALA A 18 55.44 13.84 44.62
C ALA A 18 55.36 14.25 43.14
N LYS A 19 55.10 13.29 42.26
CA LYS A 19 54.76 13.55 40.86
C LYS A 19 53.37 14.18 40.82
N ALA A 20 53.32 15.51 40.74
CA ALA A 20 52.09 16.27 40.61
C ALA A 20 51.38 15.91 39.30
N HIS A 21 50.18 15.33 39.42
CA HIS A 21 49.22 15.20 38.33
C HIS A 21 48.81 16.60 37.84
N SER A 22 49.22 16.97 36.63
CA SER A 22 48.70 18.16 35.94
C SER A 22 47.26 17.87 35.51
N LEU A 23 46.31 18.21 36.37
CA LEU A 23 44.88 18.23 36.06
C LEU A 23 44.62 19.44 35.17
N ALA A 24 44.49 19.22 33.85
CA ALA A 24 43.96 20.21 32.94
C ALA A 24 42.56 20.62 33.42
N ARG A 25 42.41 21.87 33.88
CA ARG A 25 41.10 22.43 34.28
C ARG A 25 40.24 22.53 33.02
N PRO A 26 38.99 22.04 33.00
CA PRO A 26 38.08 22.32 31.90
C PRO A 26 37.87 23.83 31.84
N ALA A 27 38.11 24.43 30.68
CA ALA A 27 37.80 25.83 30.45
C ALA A 27 36.29 26.04 30.68
N LYS A 28 35.93 26.92 31.62
CA LYS A 28 34.54 27.29 31.89
C LYS A 28 34.04 28.04 30.66
N HIS A 29 33.27 27.37 29.81
CA HIS A 29 32.59 28.00 28.68
C HIS A 29 31.76 29.16 29.25
N ARG A 30 32.15 30.40 28.93
CA ARG A 30 31.33 31.56 29.24
C ARG A 30 30.06 31.42 28.42
N GLN A 31 28.93 31.19 29.09
CA GLN A 31 27.62 31.34 28.46
C GLN A 31 27.46 32.82 28.11
N GLY A 32 27.68 33.14 26.83
CA GLY A 32 27.26 34.42 26.28
C GLY A 32 25.74 34.41 26.17
N GLY A 33 25.09 35.47 26.66
CA GLY A 33 23.67 35.67 26.39
C GLY A 33 23.44 35.93 24.90
N MET A 34 22.31 35.47 24.37
CA MET A 34 21.86 35.80 23.01
C MET A 34 21.38 37.25 22.92
N THR A 35 21.65 37.90 21.79
CA THR A 35 21.12 39.26 21.54
C THR A 35 19.63 39.22 21.21
N LEU A 36 18.90 40.31 21.41
CA LEU A 36 17.47 40.39 21.05
C LEU A 36 17.27 40.12 19.56
N VAL A 37 18.15 40.65 18.70
CA VAL A 37 18.11 40.44 17.25
C VAL A 37 18.32 38.98 16.88
N GLU A 38 19.27 38.31 17.53
CA GLU A 38 19.56 36.88 17.31
C GLU A 38 18.38 35.99 17.70
N LEU A 39 17.70 36.31 18.82
CA LEU A 39 16.49 35.61 19.23
C LEU A 39 15.36 35.81 18.21
N VAL A 40 15.15 37.04 17.73
CA VAL A 40 14.12 37.35 16.73
C VAL A 40 14.38 36.62 15.41
N ILE A 41 15.62 36.64 14.92
CA ILE A 41 15.97 35.93 13.68
C ILE A 41 15.80 34.41 13.86
N SER A 42 16.14 33.86 15.03
CA SER A 42 15.98 32.43 15.32
C SER A 42 14.53 31.98 15.27
N ILE A 43 13.61 32.70 15.94
CA ILE A 43 12.19 32.33 15.91
C ILE A 43 11.58 32.49 14.52
N VAL A 44 12.06 33.44 13.71
CA VAL A 44 11.64 33.63 12.31
C VAL A 44 12.08 32.44 11.47
N ILE A 45 13.35 32.03 11.57
CA ILE A 45 13.89 30.87 10.82
C ILE A 45 13.14 29.60 11.22
N ILE A 46 12.92 29.36 12.52
CA ILE A 46 12.16 28.20 13.00
C ILE A 46 10.71 28.26 12.50
N GLY A 47 10.08 29.45 12.51
CA GLY A 47 8.72 29.63 11.99
C GLY A 47 8.60 29.24 10.51
N ILE A 48 9.54 29.69 9.68
CA ILE A 48 9.59 29.32 8.25
C ILE A 48 9.84 27.81 8.09
N ALA A 49 10.79 27.24 8.83
CA ALA A 49 11.11 25.82 8.77
C ALA A 49 9.92 24.93 9.17
N VAL A 50 9.21 25.27 10.23
CA VAL A 50 8.03 24.53 10.72
C VAL A 50 6.87 24.65 9.72
N ALA A 51 6.63 25.82 9.15
CA ALA A 51 5.60 26.01 8.13
C ALA A 51 5.87 25.15 6.88
N ALA A 52 7.13 25.11 6.42
CA ALA A 52 7.54 24.27 5.30
C ALA A 52 7.39 22.76 5.61
N LEU A 53 7.80 22.33 6.81
CA LEU A 53 7.68 20.95 7.25
C LEU A 53 6.22 20.50 7.35
N TYR A 54 5.34 21.34 7.91
CA TYR A 54 3.92 21.04 8.02
C TYR A 54 3.25 20.90 6.64
N SER A 55 3.60 21.79 5.70
CA SER A 55 3.14 21.69 4.31
C SER A 55 3.62 20.38 3.64
N ALA A 56 4.88 19.99 3.86
CA ALA A 56 5.41 18.72 3.36
C ALA A 56 4.66 17.52 3.94
N MET A 57 4.39 17.49 5.24
CA MET A 57 3.63 16.41 5.88
C MET A 57 2.20 16.32 5.36
N ALA A 58 1.50 17.44 5.23
CA ALA A 58 0.14 17.47 4.65
C ALA A 58 0.12 16.91 3.22
N SER A 59 1.15 17.21 2.42
CA SER A 59 1.28 16.68 1.06
C SER A 59 1.57 15.18 1.00
N ILE A 60 2.15 14.58 2.04
CA ILE A 60 2.44 13.15 2.14
C ILE A 60 1.19 12.38 2.56
N THR A 61 0.43 12.87 3.55
CA THR A 61 -0.79 12.20 4.04
C THR A 61 -1.88 12.14 2.98
N GLY A 62 -2.04 13.19 2.17
CA GLY A 62 -3.00 13.18 1.05
C GLY A 62 -2.71 12.12 -0.01
N ARG A 63 -1.45 11.67 -0.14
CA ARG A 63 -1.03 10.63 -1.09
C ARG A 63 -1.29 9.20 -0.58
N SER A 64 -1.83 9.03 0.62
CA SER A 64 -1.96 7.72 1.28
C SER A 64 -3.35 7.10 1.20
N ALA A 65 -4.40 7.88 0.92
CA ALA A 65 -5.77 7.35 0.77
C ALA A 65 -6.00 6.72 -0.61
N ASP A 66 -5.55 7.41 -1.67
CA ASP A 66 -5.61 6.95 -3.06
C ASP A 66 -4.95 5.57 -3.29
N PRO A 67 -3.75 5.26 -2.77
CA PRO A 67 -3.15 3.94 -2.96
C PRO A 67 -3.94 2.82 -2.29
N MET A 68 -4.63 3.08 -1.18
CA MET A 68 -5.46 2.07 -0.53
C MET A 68 -6.71 1.74 -1.36
N LEU A 69 -7.43 2.77 -1.83
CA LEU A 69 -8.60 2.58 -2.71
C LEU A 69 -8.20 1.88 -4.00
N ARG A 70 -7.05 2.25 -4.57
CA ARG A 70 -6.53 1.62 -5.80
C ARG A 70 -6.12 0.17 -5.60
N GLN A 71 -5.47 -0.18 -4.48
CA GLN A 71 -5.13 -1.57 -4.15
C GLN A 71 -6.39 -2.42 -3.95
N GLN A 72 -7.42 -1.86 -3.34
CA GLN A 72 -8.70 -2.54 -3.15
C GLN A 72 -9.47 -2.69 -4.47
N ALA A 73 -9.47 -1.67 -5.33
CA ALA A 73 -10.03 -1.78 -6.67
C ALA A 73 -9.31 -2.85 -7.50
N LEU A 74 -7.98 -2.95 -7.36
CA LEU A 74 -7.16 -3.97 -8.01
C LEU A 74 -7.55 -5.38 -7.53
N SER A 75 -7.64 -5.62 -6.21
CA SER A 75 -8.00 -6.94 -5.70
C SER A 75 -9.42 -7.36 -6.08
N ILE A 76 -10.36 -6.41 -6.15
CA ILE A 76 -11.71 -6.65 -6.69
C ILE A 76 -11.60 -7.03 -8.18
N ALA A 77 -10.85 -6.28 -8.98
CA ALA A 77 -10.72 -6.54 -10.41
C ALA A 77 -10.06 -7.90 -10.69
N GLU A 78 -9.01 -8.26 -9.95
CA GLU A 78 -8.31 -9.55 -10.06
C GLU A 78 -9.24 -10.71 -9.70
N ALA A 79 -9.96 -10.62 -8.58
CA ALA A 79 -10.91 -11.66 -8.16
C ALA A 79 -11.99 -11.92 -9.22
N TYR A 80 -12.53 -10.86 -9.83
CA TYR A 80 -13.51 -10.99 -10.91
C TYR A 80 -12.87 -11.58 -12.18
N LEU A 81 -11.68 -11.11 -12.55
CA LEU A 81 -11.01 -11.59 -13.74
C LEU A 81 -10.65 -13.08 -13.61
N GLU A 82 -10.14 -13.51 -12.46
CA GLU A 82 -9.85 -14.91 -12.16
C GLU A 82 -11.11 -15.77 -12.24
N GLU A 83 -12.19 -15.35 -11.58
CA GLU A 83 -13.48 -16.05 -11.64
C GLU A 83 -13.97 -16.23 -13.08
N ILE A 84 -13.98 -15.16 -13.88
CA ILE A 84 -14.43 -15.19 -15.27
C ILE A 84 -13.49 -16.07 -16.11
N SER A 85 -12.18 -15.98 -15.89
CA SER A 85 -11.18 -16.73 -16.68
C SER A 85 -11.26 -18.25 -16.49
N LEU A 86 -11.77 -18.70 -15.34
CA LEU A 86 -11.96 -20.11 -15.02
C LEU A 86 -13.18 -20.74 -15.72
N GLN A 87 -14.05 -19.91 -16.32
CA GLN A 87 -15.22 -20.41 -17.02
C GLN A 87 -14.87 -21.03 -18.39
N SER A 88 -15.81 -21.84 -18.88
CA SER A 88 -15.72 -22.46 -20.19
C SER A 88 -15.76 -21.40 -21.30
N PHE A 89 -15.13 -21.71 -22.44
CA PHE A 89 -15.36 -20.91 -23.65
C PHE A 89 -16.80 -21.14 -24.13
N PRO A 90 -17.55 -20.10 -24.53
CA PRO A 90 -18.95 -20.25 -24.89
C PRO A 90 -19.12 -21.17 -26.08
N THR A 91 -20.20 -21.96 -26.05
CA THR A 91 -20.62 -22.75 -27.23
C THR A 91 -21.32 -21.88 -28.26
N SER A 92 -21.94 -20.79 -27.80
CA SER A 92 -22.58 -19.74 -28.57
C SER A 92 -21.54 -18.78 -29.17
N THR A 93 -21.75 -18.34 -30.42
CA THR A 93 -20.98 -17.24 -31.02
C THR A 93 -21.49 -15.86 -30.62
N ASN A 94 -22.63 -15.78 -29.93
CA ASN A 94 -23.24 -14.54 -29.46
C ASN A 94 -22.99 -14.39 -27.96
N CYS A 95 -22.25 -13.33 -27.61
CA CYS A 95 -21.97 -12.94 -26.23
C CYS A 95 -22.78 -11.70 -25.89
N ALA A 96 -24.11 -11.84 -25.84
CA ALA A 96 -24.99 -10.75 -25.48
C ALA A 96 -24.81 -10.36 -24.00
N ALA A 97 -25.14 -9.12 -23.65
CA ALA A 97 -25.13 -8.71 -22.25
C ALA A 97 -26.23 -9.46 -21.48
N SER A 98 -25.86 -10.17 -20.41
CA SER A 98 -26.82 -10.88 -19.57
C SER A 98 -27.26 -10.00 -18.39
N ALA A 99 -28.58 -9.87 -18.21
CA ALA A 99 -29.16 -9.27 -17.02
C ALA A 99 -29.20 -10.33 -15.92
N ASN A 100 -28.27 -10.23 -14.97
CA ASN A 100 -27.86 -11.35 -14.11
C ASN A 100 -28.67 -11.44 -12.81
N GLY A 101 -29.99 -11.24 -12.96
CA GLY A 101 -31.04 -11.13 -11.94
C GLY A 101 -30.90 -12.08 -10.75
N SER A 102 -30.81 -13.38 -11.03
CA SER A 102 -30.80 -14.46 -10.04
C SER A 102 -29.41 -14.78 -9.48
N GLY A 103 -28.39 -14.03 -9.87
CA GLY A 103 -27.00 -14.31 -9.53
C GLY A 103 -26.27 -15.20 -10.53
N ARG A 104 -25.08 -15.65 -10.13
CA ARG A 104 -24.12 -16.37 -11.00
C ARG A 104 -24.29 -17.88 -11.01
N ALA A 105 -25.31 -18.41 -10.32
CA ALA A 105 -25.50 -19.86 -10.19
C ALA A 105 -25.76 -20.56 -11.54
N GLY A 106 -26.29 -19.83 -12.53
CA GLY A 106 -26.52 -20.33 -13.87
C GLY A 106 -25.44 -19.97 -14.88
N PHE A 107 -24.33 -19.37 -14.45
CA PHE A 107 -23.25 -19.02 -15.36
C PHE A 107 -22.44 -20.27 -15.66
N ASP A 108 -22.34 -20.61 -16.94
CA ASP A 108 -21.63 -21.79 -17.41
C ASP A 108 -20.48 -21.45 -18.38
N ASP A 109 -20.49 -20.24 -18.93
CA ASP A 109 -19.43 -19.74 -19.79
C ASP A 109 -19.05 -18.27 -19.51
N VAL A 110 -17.95 -17.85 -20.16
CA VAL A 110 -17.39 -16.50 -20.00
C VAL A 110 -18.38 -15.40 -20.40
N CYS A 111 -19.30 -15.67 -21.34
CA CYS A 111 -20.16 -14.64 -21.92
C CYS A 111 -21.35 -14.25 -21.04
N ASP A 112 -21.72 -15.08 -20.06
CA ASP A 112 -22.73 -14.73 -19.04
C ASP A 112 -22.33 -13.52 -18.18
N TYR A 113 -21.03 -13.26 -18.09
CA TYR A 113 -20.50 -12.10 -17.38
C TYR A 113 -20.56 -10.81 -18.20
N ASN A 114 -20.89 -10.87 -19.50
CA ASN A 114 -20.96 -9.66 -20.31
C ASN A 114 -22.08 -8.74 -19.80
N GLY A 115 -21.77 -7.48 -19.53
CA GLY A 115 -22.74 -6.54 -18.98
C GLY A 115 -23.24 -6.92 -17.59
N LEU A 116 -22.39 -7.57 -16.78
CA LEU A 116 -22.72 -8.02 -15.43
C LEU A 116 -23.39 -6.92 -14.60
N THR A 117 -24.66 -7.16 -14.25
CA THR A 117 -25.49 -6.26 -13.45
C THR A 117 -26.47 -7.07 -12.61
N TYR A 118 -26.79 -6.55 -11.43
CA TYR A 118 -27.72 -7.17 -10.49
C TYR A 118 -28.97 -6.31 -10.32
N PRO A 119 -30.11 -6.90 -9.92
CA PRO A 119 -31.30 -6.13 -9.61
C PRO A 119 -31.15 -5.39 -8.27
N GLY A 120 -31.85 -4.27 -8.12
CA GLY A 120 -31.94 -3.50 -6.87
C GLY A 120 -31.16 -2.18 -6.88
N ALA A 121 -31.03 -1.56 -5.69
CA ALA A 121 -30.50 -0.21 -5.53
C ALA A 121 -28.99 -0.07 -5.81
N GLN A 122 -28.23 -1.15 -5.67
CA GLN A 122 -26.78 -1.21 -5.93
C GLN A 122 -26.47 -2.28 -6.99
N PRO A 123 -26.82 -2.02 -8.26
CA PRO A 123 -26.75 -3.02 -9.32
C PRO A 123 -25.33 -3.42 -9.71
N LEU A 124 -24.35 -2.55 -9.42
CA LEU A 124 -22.93 -2.73 -9.79
C LEU A 124 -22.01 -2.97 -8.59
N ALA A 125 -22.53 -3.00 -7.36
CA ALA A 125 -21.67 -3.19 -6.19
C ALA A 125 -20.99 -4.57 -6.25
N PRO A 126 -19.73 -4.70 -5.78
CA PRO A 126 -19.03 -5.97 -5.72
C PRO A 126 -19.79 -7.02 -4.91
N ARG A 127 -19.85 -8.23 -5.47
CA ARG A 127 -20.43 -9.44 -4.88
C ARG A 127 -19.46 -10.60 -4.99
N SER A 128 -19.59 -11.60 -4.12
CA SER A 128 -18.90 -12.87 -4.28
C SER A 128 -19.59 -13.74 -5.34
N ALA A 129 -18.88 -14.72 -5.89
CA ALA A 129 -19.41 -15.68 -6.86
C ALA A 129 -20.68 -16.41 -6.37
N PHE A 130 -20.83 -16.55 -5.04
CA PHE A 130 -21.85 -17.38 -4.41
C PHE A 130 -23.05 -16.61 -3.85
N SER A 131 -23.05 -15.28 -3.97
CA SER A 131 -24.06 -14.42 -3.32
C SER A 131 -24.59 -13.33 -4.24
N ILE A 132 -25.89 -13.06 -4.11
CA ILE A 132 -26.56 -11.92 -4.73
C ILE A 132 -26.74 -10.77 -3.76
N SER A 133 -25.98 -10.70 -2.68
CA SER A 133 -25.90 -9.56 -1.77
C SER A 133 -24.56 -8.84 -1.97
N PRO A 134 -24.51 -7.50 -1.97
CA PRO A 134 -23.24 -6.78 -2.02
C PRO A 134 -22.34 -7.19 -0.86
N ILE A 135 -21.04 -7.21 -1.09
CA ILE A 135 -20.06 -7.42 -0.02
C ILE A 135 -20.11 -6.20 0.90
N ALA A 136 -20.35 -6.46 2.19
CA ALA A 136 -20.42 -5.40 3.20
C ALA A 136 -19.12 -4.57 3.22
N GLY A 137 -19.25 -3.26 3.19
CA GLY A 137 -18.13 -2.31 3.17
C GLY A 137 -17.55 -2.02 1.77
N LEU A 138 -18.05 -2.67 0.71
CA LEU A 138 -17.63 -2.40 -0.68
C LEU A 138 -18.72 -1.70 -1.50
N GLU A 139 -19.80 -1.22 -0.88
CA GLU A 139 -20.98 -0.68 -1.58
C GLU A 139 -20.69 0.60 -2.36
N GLY A 140 -19.61 1.31 -2.01
CA GLY A 140 -19.13 2.49 -2.73
C GLY A 140 -18.34 2.16 -4.01
N TYR A 141 -17.90 0.92 -4.18
CA TYR A 141 -17.24 0.46 -5.40
C TYR A 141 -18.28 0.02 -6.43
N ARG A 142 -17.93 0.10 -7.71
CA ARG A 142 -18.77 -0.38 -8.82
C ARG A 142 -17.94 -1.26 -9.74
N VAL A 143 -18.46 -2.41 -10.11
CA VAL A 143 -17.83 -3.35 -11.05
C VAL A 143 -18.63 -3.38 -12.34
N GLN A 144 -17.93 -3.24 -13.46
CA GLN A 144 -18.47 -3.43 -14.80
C GLN A 144 -17.63 -4.47 -15.51
N VAL A 145 -18.30 -5.39 -16.20
CA VAL A 145 -17.64 -6.44 -16.99
C VAL A 145 -18.10 -6.35 -18.42
N GLN A 146 -17.14 -6.36 -19.34
CA GLN A 146 -17.39 -6.44 -20.78
C GLN A 146 -16.65 -7.65 -21.33
N VAL A 147 -17.36 -8.46 -22.10
CA VAL A 147 -16.80 -9.60 -22.81
C VAL A 147 -17.10 -9.42 -24.28
N ALA A 148 -16.06 -9.45 -25.12
CA ALA A 148 -16.21 -9.24 -26.56
C ALA A 148 -15.26 -10.14 -27.37
N PRO A 149 -15.69 -10.64 -28.54
CA PRO A 149 -14.80 -11.26 -29.53
C PRO A 149 -13.61 -10.37 -29.87
N VAL A 150 -12.43 -10.96 -30.00
CA VAL A 150 -11.19 -10.26 -30.33
C VAL A 150 -10.30 -11.10 -31.23
N THR A 151 -9.69 -10.50 -32.23
CA THR A 151 -8.62 -11.15 -33.01
C THR A 151 -7.31 -11.06 -32.24
N LEU A 152 -6.66 -12.20 -31.98
CA LEU A 152 -5.35 -12.27 -31.31
C LEU A 152 -4.34 -12.97 -32.21
N ASN A 153 -3.49 -12.20 -32.88
CA ASN A 153 -2.52 -12.71 -33.85
C ASN A 153 -3.20 -13.60 -34.91
N SER A 154 -2.90 -14.91 -34.91
CA SER A 154 -3.49 -15.90 -35.81
C SER A 154 -4.85 -16.46 -35.35
N LEU A 155 -5.31 -16.11 -34.15
CA LEU A 155 -6.64 -16.51 -33.66
C LEU A 155 -7.70 -15.53 -34.17
N SER A 156 -8.68 -16.06 -34.90
CA SER A 156 -9.86 -15.30 -35.31
C SER A 156 -10.71 -14.87 -34.12
N ALA A 157 -11.54 -13.84 -34.30
CA ALA A 157 -12.47 -13.36 -33.27
C ALA A 157 -13.48 -14.42 -32.80
N ALA A 158 -13.71 -15.48 -33.59
CA ALA A 158 -14.55 -16.60 -33.18
C ALA A 158 -13.88 -17.54 -32.16
N ASN A 159 -12.55 -17.46 -31.99
CA ASN A 159 -11.76 -18.34 -31.14
C ASN A 159 -11.08 -17.61 -29.98
N ALA A 160 -11.36 -16.32 -29.78
CA ALA A 160 -10.79 -15.53 -28.70
C ALA A 160 -11.76 -14.45 -28.21
N LEU A 161 -11.86 -14.33 -26.90
CA LEU A 161 -12.64 -13.31 -26.20
C LEU A 161 -11.71 -12.46 -25.35
N ARG A 162 -11.95 -11.15 -25.33
CA ARG A 162 -11.37 -10.23 -24.35
C ARG A 162 -12.36 -10.03 -23.22
N ILE A 163 -11.89 -10.25 -22.00
CA ILE A 163 -12.61 -9.94 -20.77
C ILE A 163 -12.02 -8.63 -20.24
N LEU A 164 -12.84 -7.61 -20.08
CA LEU A 164 -12.46 -6.33 -19.49
C LEU A 164 -13.27 -6.12 -18.22
N VAL A 165 -12.58 -6.09 -17.08
CA VAL A 165 -13.16 -5.76 -15.78
C VAL A 165 -12.77 -4.34 -15.43
N THR A 166 -13.74 -3.48 -15.15
CA THR A 166 -13.53 -2.11 -14.69
C THR A 166 -14.12 -1.95 -13.31
N VAL A 167 -13.32 -1.46 -12.37
CA VAL A 167 -13.72 -1.16 -11.00
C VAL A 167 -13.60 0.35 -10.79
N THR A 168 -14.72 1.00 -10.51
CA THR A 168 -14.77 2.41 -10.09
C THR A 168 -14.74 2.46 -8.57
N ASP A 169 -13.79 3.20 -8.01
CA ASP A 169 -13.68 3.39 -6.56
C ASP A 169 -14.67 4.47 -6.03
N PRO A 170 -14.83 4.60 -4.70
CA PRO A 170 -15.72 5.61 -4.12
C PRO A 170 -15.30 7.07 -4.40
N ALA A 171 -14.06 7.31 -4.80
CA ALA A 171 -13.56 8.62 -5.23
C ALA A 171 -13.80 8.88 -6.73
N GLY A 172 -14.39 7.92 -7.45
CA GLY A 172 -14.72 8.03 -8.87
C GLY A 172 -13.55 7.72 -9.81
N GLN A 173 -12.47 7.11 -9.31
CA GLN A 173 -11.35 6.68 -10.16
C GLN A 173 -11.61 5.27 -10.71
N ASP A 174 -11.31 5.07 -11.99
CA ASP A 174 -11.44 3.78 -12.65
C ASP A 174 -10.11 3.03 -12.67
N LEU A 175 -10.17 1.74 -12.36
CA LEU A 175 -9.12 0.76 -12.59
C LEU A 175 -9.65 -0.36 -13.49
N SER A 176 -8.97 -0.64 -14.60
CA SER A 176 -9.37 -1.70 -15.53
C SER A 176 -8.29 -2.77 -15.67
N LEU A 177 -8.71 -4.04 -15.65
CA LEU A 177 -7.88 -5.19 -16.01
C LEU A 177 -8.47 -5.91 -17.22
N ALA A 178 -7.59 -6.37 -18.11
CA ALA A 178 -7.98 -7.15 -19.28
C ALA A 178 -7.35 -8.54 -19.23
N GLY A 179 -8.15 -9.56 -19.52
CA GLY A 179 -7.71 -10.93 -19.75
C GLY A 179 -8.26 -11.46 -21.08
N TYR A 180 -7.73 -12.60 -21.51
CA TYR A 180 -8.13 -13.23 -22.76
C TYR A 180 -8.46 -14.70 -22.54
N ARG A 181 -9.59 -15.15 -23.11
CA ARG A 181 -9.95 -16.57 -23.18
C ARG A 181 -9.90 -17.01 -24.63
N ALA A 182 -9.04 -17.98 -24.94
CA ALA A 182 -9.00 -18.62 -26.24
C ALA A 182 -9.80 -19.94 -26.22
N ARG A 183 -10.30 -20.34 -27.39
CA ARG A 183 -10.87 -21.67 -27.63
C ARG A 183 -9.73 -22.65 -27.91
N TYR A 184 -9.50 -23.59 -26.99
CA TYR A 184 -8.48 -24.64 -27.09
C TYR A 184 -9.05 -26.00 -26.70
#